data_AF-A0A7Y0S2Z6-F1
#
_entry.id   AF-A0A7Y0S2Z6-F1
#
_cell.length_a   1.000
_cell.length_b   1.000
_cell.length_c   1.000
_cell.angle_alpha   90.00
_cell.angle_beta   90.00
_cell.angle_gamma   90.00
#
_symmetry.space_group_name_H-M   'P 1'
#
loop_
_entity.id
_entity.type
_entity.pdbx_description
1 polymer ?
#
loop_
_entity_poly.entity_id
_entity_poly.type
_entity_poly.pdbx_seq_one_letter_code
_entity_poly.pdbx_strand_id
1 'polypeptide(L)' 'MTHDNYHHYELDVADEKAVVSMVRSVRKILNKVDVLVNNAGMASMNHFLTTPLSSAEKVMATN' A
#
# COMPACT_ATOMS: atom_id res chain seq x y z
N MET A 1 13.30 14.87 1.99
CA MET A 1 12.30 15.56 2.82
C MET A 1 12.51 15.09 4.25
N THR A 2 12.83 15.99 5.17
CA THR A 2 13.07 15.66 6.59
C THR A 2 12.24 16.61 7.44
N HIS A 3 11.23 16.06 8.10
CA HIS A 3 10.37 16.78 9.05
C HIS A 3 10.14 15.84 10.23
N ASP A 4 10.12 16.35 11.47
CA ASP A 4 10.10 15.52 12.68
C ASP A 4 8.88 14.60 12.78
N ASN A 5 7.74 15.07 12.27
CA ASN A 5 6.48 14.30 12.21
C ASN A 5 6.32 13.45 10.93
N TYR A 6 7.36 13.34 10.09
CA TYR A 6 7.32 12.52 8.88
C TYR A 6 8.02 11.19 9.11
N HIS A 7 7.27 10.09 8.99
CA HIS A 7 7.80 8.72 9.06
C HIS A 7 7.60 8.04 7.71
N HIS A 8 8.70 7.57 7.11
CA HIS A 8 8.68 6.90 5.82
C HIS A 8 8.84 5.38 5.98
N TYR A 9 8.08 4.62 5.20
CA TYR A 9 8.17 3.18 5.10
C TYR A 9 8.09 2.79 3.62
N GLU A 10 8.95 1.87 3.21
CA GLU A 10 8.94 1.27 1.88
C GLU A 10 8.52 -0.19 2.01
N LEU A 11 7.40 -0.56 1.40
CA LEU A 11 6.85 -1.91 1.40
C LEU A 11 5.90 -2.10 0.21
N ASP A 12 5.69 -3.35 -0.20
CA ASP A 12 4.60 -3.73 -1.08
C ASP A 12 3.31 -3.83 -0.25
N VAL A 13 2.26 -3.10 -0.65
CA VAL A 13 0.97 -3.14 0.02
C VAL A 13 0.22 -4.47 -0.19
N ALA A 14 0.61 -5.26 -1.18
CA ALA A 14 0.07 -6.60 -1.41
C ALA A 14 0.70 -7.65 -0.47
N ASP A 15 1.82 -7.35 0.20
CA ASP A 15 2.38 -8.22 1.24
C ASP A 15 1.77 -7.89 2.60
N GLU A 16 0.76 -8.68 2.98
CA GLU A 16 0.06 -8.54 4.26
C GLU A 16 1.01 -8.54 5.47
N LYS A 17 2.06 -9.37 5.47
CA LYS A 17 2.98 -9.47 6.61
C LYS A 17 3.81 -8.19 6.74
N ALA A 18 4.24 -7.62 5.61
CA ALA A 18 4.94 -6.34 5.60
C ALA A 18 4.03 -5.21 6.10
N VAL A 19 2.78 -5.15 5.63
CA VAL A 19 1.79 -4.15 6.07
C VAL A 19 1.53 -4.25 7.57
N VAL A 20 1.29 -5.45 8.11
CA VAL A 20 1.07 -5.66 9.55
C VAL A 20 2.29 -5.22 10.37
N SER A 21 3.50 -5.54 9.91
CA SER A 21 4.74 -5.12 10.58
C SER A 21 4.89 -3.59 10.61
N MET A 22 4.59 -2.93 9.49
CA MET A 22 4.60 -1.48 9.38
C MET A 22 3.60 -0.83 10.34
N VAL A 23 2.33 -1.28 10.33
CA VAL A 23 1.29 -0.71 11.20
C VAL A 23 1.63 -0.87 12.68
N ARG A 24 2.19 -2.01 13.09
CA ARG A 24 2.68 -2.22 14.46
C ARG A 24 3.79 -1.24 14.83
N SER A 25 4.69 -0.95 13.90
CA SER A 25 5.78 0.02 14.10
C SER A 25 5.23 1.44 14.24
N VAL A 26 4.30 1.85 13.37
CA VAL A 26 3.60 3.14 13.45
C VAL A 26 2.89 3.29 14.79
N ARG A 27 2.16 2.26 15.25
CA ARG A 27 1.47 2.27 16.55
C ARG A 27 2.43 2.45 17.74
N LYS A 28 3.64 1.91 17.67
CA LYS A 28 4.64 2.10 18.74
C LYS A 28 5.16 3.54 18.81
N ILE A 29 5.22 4.23 17.68
CA ILE A 29 5.74 5.60 17.58
C ILE A 29 4.66 6.63 17.90
N LEU A 30 3.46 6.46 17.33
CA LEU A 30 2.39 7.45 17.34
C LEU A 30 1.19 7.07 18.24
N ASN A 31 1.24 5.91 18.90
CA ASN A 31 0.19 5.31 19.75
C ASN A 31 -1.11 4.91 18.99
N LYS A 32 -1.57 5.71 18.03
CA LYS A 32 -2.77 5.44 17.22
C LYS A 32 -2.63 5.97 15.79
N VAL A 33 -3.52 5.50 14.92
CA VAL A 33 -3.74 6.03 13.57
C VAL A 33 -5.19 6.51 13.53
N ASP A 34 -5.39 7.81 13.32
CA ASP A 34 -6.72 8.43 13.28
C ASP A 34 -7.36 8.35 11.89
N VAL A 35 -6.53 8.47 10.85
CA VAL A 35 -6.96 8.50 9.45
C VAL A 35 -6.07 7.58 8.63
N LEU A 36 -6.68 6.72 7.82
CA LEU A 36 -6.01 5.89 6.83
C LEU A 36 -6.42 6.37 5.44
N VAL A 37 -5.44 6.64 4.59
CA VAL A 37 -5.65 6.96 3.17
C VAL A 37 -5.08 5.81 2.35
N ASN A 38 -5.94 4.88 1.93
CA ASN A 38 -5.57 3.79 1.03
C ASN A 38 -5.46 4.32 -0.41
N ASN A 39 -4.36 5.00 -0.71
CA ASN A 39 -4.05 5.53 -2.05
C ASN A 39 -2.98 4.70 -2.76
N ALA A 40 -2.65 3.51 -2.25
CA ALA A 40 -1.91 2.55 -3.03
C ALA A 40 -2.86 2.01 -4.10
N GLY A 41 -2.42 2.02 -5.35
CA GLY A 41 -3.23 1.62 -6.50
C GLY A 41 -2.35 1.60 -7.73
N MET A 42 -2.44 0.53 -8.51
CA MET A 42 -1.80 0.43 -9.82
C MET A 42 -2.88 0.50 -10.89
N ALA A 43 -2.86 1.53 -11.73
CA ALA A 43 -3.75 1.63 -12.87
C ALA A 43 -3.09 0.98 -14.11
N SER A 44 -3.73 -0.06 -14.67
CA SER A 44 -3.39 -0.62 -15.98
C SER A 44 -4.53 -0.32 -16.95
N MET A 45 -4.36 0.66 -17.86
CA MET A 45 -5.29 0.88 -18.97
C MET A 45 -4.95 -0.06 -20.14
N ASN A 46 -5.54 -1.26 -20.15
CA ASN A 46 -5.56 -2.16 -21.31
C ASN A 46 -7.02 -2.49 -21.67
N HIS A 47 -7.33 -2.66 -22.96
CA HIS A 47 -8.63 -3.22 -23.38
C HIS A 47 -8.80 -4.62 -22.78
N PHE A 48 -10.00 -4.94 -22.29
CA PHE A 48 -10.31 -6.18 -21.55
C PHE A 48 -9.83 -7.47 -22.24
N LEU A 49 -9.79 -7.49 -23.58
CA LEU A 49 -9.34 -8.62 -24.41
C LEU A 49 -7.81 -8.84 -24.41
N THR A 50 -7.01 -7.86 -24.01
CA THR A 50 -5.53 -7.91 -24.06
C THR A 50 -4.88 -7.86 -22.69
N THR A 51 -5.65 -7.92 -21.60
CA THR A 51 -5.13 -7.92 -20.23
C THR A 51 -4.78 -9.36 -19.82
N PRO A 52 -3.49 -9.71 -19.65
CA PRO A 52 -3.12 -10.99 -19.08
C PRO A 52 -3.70 -11.13 -17.66
N LEU A 53 -4.10 -12.34 -17.25
CA LEU A 53 -4.67 -12.59 -15.93
C LEU A 53 -3.78 -12.03 -14.80
N SER A 54 -2.47 -12.14 -14.94
CA SER A 54 -1.48 -11.60 -14.00
C SER A 54 -1.50 -10.08 -13.86
N SER A 55 -1.98 -9.34 -14.87
CA SER A 55 -2.16 -7.89 -14.79
C SER A 55 -3.48 -7.53 -14.08
N ALA A 56 -4.54 -8.31 -14.26
CA ALA A 56 -5.80 -8.13 -13.54
C ALA A 56 -5.64 -8.43 -12.04
N GLU A 57 -4.93 -9.49 -11.68
CA GLU A 57 -4.65 -9.87 -10.29
C GLU A 57 -3.86 -8.79 -9.54
N LYS A 58 -2.85 -8.18 -10.18
CA LYS A 58 -2.08 -7.08 -9.59
C LYS A 58 -2.93 -5.83 -9.36
N VAL A 59 -3.82 -5.51 -10.29
CA VAL A 59 -4.75 -4.38 -10.11
C VAL A 59 -5.72 -4.66 -8.95
N MET A 60 -6.27 -5.88 -8.84
CA MET A 60 -7.17 -6.22 -7.74
C MET A 60 -6.47 -6.33 -6.38
N ALA A 61 -5.20 -6.74 -6.34
CA ALA A 61 -4.44 -6.88 -5.09
C ALA A 61 -3.98 -5.54 -4.49
N THR A 62 -4.02 -4.45 -5.26
CA THR A 62 -3.49 -3.14 -4.83
C THR A 62 -4.57 -2.08 -4.59
N ASN A 63 -5.84 -2.28 -5.01
CA ASN A 63 -6.93 -1.30 -4.86
C ASN A 63 -7.89 -1.61 -3.68
#